data_AF-A0A2M9P7K2-F1
#
_entry.id   AF-A0A2M9P7K2-F1
#
_cell.length_a   1.000
_cell.length_b   1.000
_cell.length_c   1.000
_cell.angle_alpha   90.00
_cell.angle_beta   90.00
_cell.angle_gamma   90.00
#
_symmetry.space_group_name_H-M   'P 1'
#
loop_
_entity.id
_entity.type
_entity.pdbx_description
1 polymer ?
#
loop_
_entity_poly.entity_id
_entity_poly.type
_entity_poly.pdbx_seq_one_letter_code
_entity_poly.pdbx_strand_id
1 'polypeptide(L)'
;ATGRDHTHLAAGKQHEEIRFRDVASQPRKIISSPTWSGIESEEVCYNAGWTNVHELIPWRTLSGRQQLYQDHLWMRAFGEALCVYRPPVDLKTITTEVNRDAAEGEPHVVLNFITPHQKWGIHSTYSDNLLMLTLNRGGPVIWISETDAAKAGIVDNDWVELYNSNGALTARAVVSQRIKEGTTFMYHAQE
;
A
#
# COMPACT_ATOMS: atom_id res chain seq x y z
N ALA A 1 -31.54 6.62 15.04
CA ALA A 1 -31.50 6.14 13.64
C ALA A 1 -31.85 4.66 13.52
N THR A 2 -31.27 3.78 14.33
CA THR A 2 -31.50 2.32 14.25
C THR A 2 -32.76 1.84 14.99
N GLY A 3 -33.25 2.60 15.98
CA GLY A 3 -34.34 2.15 16.86
C GLY A 3 -33.92 1.07 17.87
N ARG A 4 -32.62 0.82 18.01
CA ARG A 4 -32.01 -0.14 18.94
C ARG A 4 -31.16 0.62 19.94
N ASP A 5 -31.12 0.15 21.18
CA ASP A 5 -30.16 0.66 22.16
C ASP A 5 -28.75 0.15 21.81
N HIS A 6 -27.79 1.05 21.88
CA HIS A 6 -26.36 0.76 21.67
C HIS A 6 -25.50 1.36 22.80
N THR A 7 -26.13 1.94 23.83
CA THR A 7 -25.43 2.58 24.94
C THR A 7 -24.66 1.57 25.78
N HIS A 8 -25.10 0.30 25.83
CA HIS A 8 -24.40 -0.79 26.53
C HIS A 8 -22.95 -0.98 26.07
N LEU A 9 -22.64 -0.63 24.81
CA LEU A 9 -21.28 -0.74 24.26
C LEU A 9 -20.26 0.17 24.95
N ALA A 10 -20.72 1.23 25.63
CA ALA A 10 -19.87 2.18 26.34
C ALA A 10 -20.30 2.43 27.80
N ALA A 11 -21.47 1.94 28.23
CA ALA A 11 -22.02 2.19 29.56
C ALA A 11 -21.04 1.83 30.70
N GLY A 12 -20.34 0.69 30.59
CA GLY A 12 -19.33 0.28 31.58
C GLY A 12 -18.11 1.21 31.68
N LYS A 13 -17.93 2.10 30.70
CA LYS A 13 -16.81 3.05 30.59
C LYS A 13 -17.27 4.51 30.54
N GLN A 14 -18.51 4.82 30.91
CA GLN A 14 -19.03 6.19 30.85
C GLN A 14 -18.23 7.19 31.71
N HIS A 15 -17.62 6.72 32.81
CA HIS A 15 -16.79 7.53 33.70
C HIS A 15 -15.34 7.69 33.20
N GLU A 16 -14.97 6.98 32.12
CA GLU A 16 -13.59 6.97 31.63
C GLU A 16 -13.28 8.27 30.89
N GLU A 17 -12.30 9.00 31.42
CA GLU A 17 -11.88 10.29 30.90
C GLU A 17 -10.37 10.30 30.66
N ILE A 18 -9.96 9.97 29.43
CA ILE A 18 -8.54 9.93 29.08
C ILE A 18 -7.98 11.36 29.04
N ARG A 19 -6.92 11.65 29.81
CA ARG A 19 -6.20 12.93 29.80
C ARG A 19 -4.79 12.77 29.26
N PHE A 20 -4.28 13.84 28.67
CA PHE A 20 -2.93 13.86 28.08
C PHE A 20 -1.84 13.43 29.07
N ARG A 21 -1.89 13.92 30.32
CA ARG A 21 -0.91 13.56 31.36
C ARG A 21 -0.95 12.08 31.74
N ASP A 22 -2.13 11.46 31.69
CA ASP A 22 -2.28 10.03 32.02
C ASP A 22 -1.68 9.16 30.92
N VAL A 23 -1.91 9.51 29.64
CA VAL A 23 -1.32 8.80 28.49
C VAL A 23 0.20 8.89 28.51
N ALA A 24 0.76 10.04 28.91
CA ALA A 24 2.20 10.20 29.07
C ALA A 24 2.78 9.31 30.18
N SER A 25 1.99 8.98 31.22
CA SER A 25 2.41 8.05 32.28
C SER A 25 2.36 6.59 31.84
N GLN A 26 1.35 6.22 31.05
CA GLN A 26 1.18 4.90 30.44
C GLN A 26 0.11 4.98 29.35
N PRO A 27 0.29 4.34 28.18
CA PRO A 27 -0.73 4.28 27.13
C PRO A 27 -2.08 3.78 27.65
N ARG A 28 -3.16 4.32 27.09
CA ARG A 28 -4.55 3.98 27.46
C ARG A 28 -5.26 3.39 26.25
N LYS A 29 -6.04 2.33 26.49
CA LYS A 29 -6.97 1.79 25.49
C LYS A 29 -8.14 2.75 25.36
N ILE A 30 -8.62 2.95 24.14
CA ILE A 30 -9.79 3.80 23.87
C ILE A 30 -11.11 3.10 24.24
N ILE A 31 -12.22 3.81 24.05
CA ILE A 31 -13.57 3.34 24.31
C ILE A 31 -14.25 3.02 22.98
N SER A 32 -15.14 2.01 22.97
CA SER A 32 -16.05 1.76 21.86
C SER A 32 -16.81 3.03 21.49
N SER A 33 -16.80 3.38 20.20
CA SER A 33 -17.45 4.60 19.69
C SER A 33 -18.27 4.28 18.44
N PRO A 34 -19.46 4.89 18.25
CA PRO A 34 -20.25 4.75 17.03
C PRO A 34 -19.56 5.34 15.79
N THR A 35 -18.43 6.06 15.96
CA THR A 35 -17.54 6.46 14.86
C THR A 35 -16.97 5.25 14.10
N TRP A 36 -16.76 4.13 14.81
CA TRP A 36 -16.13 2.93 14.29
C TRP A 36 -17.11 1.75 14.25
N SER A 37 -16.69 0.64 13.64
CA SER A 37 -17.55 -0.55 13.46
C SER A 37 -17.03 -1.81 14.17
N GLY A 38 -15.97 -1.69 14.96
CA GLY A 38 -15.55 -2.69 15.94
C GLY A 38 -15.82 -2.22 17.36
N ILE A 39 -15.53 -3.08 18.35
CA ILE A 39 -15.67 -2.77 19.77
C ILE A 39 -14.33 -2.87 20.49
N GLU A 40 -14.16 -2.06 21.53
CA GLU A 40 -13.05 -2.14 22.45
C GLU A 40 -13.46 -3.01 23.65
N SER A 41 -13.06 -4.27 23.63
CA SER A 41 -13.41 -5.27 24.65
C SER A 41 -12.16 -5.98 25.17
N GLU A 42 -12.22 -6.48 26.39
CA GLU A 42 -11.18 -7.37 26.95
C GLU A 42 -11.41 -8.84 26.56
N GLU A 43 -12.59 -9.18 26.04
CA GLU A 43 -12.95 -10.55 25.67
C GLU A 43 -12.86 -10.81 24.15
N VAL A 44 -13.01 -9.75 23.34
CA VAL A 44 -12.93 -9.85 21.87
C VAL A 44 -12.09 -8.70 21.31
N CYS A 45 -11.18 -9.06 20.39
CA CYS A 45 -10.37 -8.08 19.68
C CYS A 45 -11.23 -7.21 18.76
N TYR A 46 -10.80 -5.97 18.55
CA TYR A 46 -11.42 -5.08 17.56
C TYR A 46 -11.49 -5.74 16.18
N ASN A 47 -12.68 -5.76 15.58
CA ASN A 47 -12.93 -6.29 14.24
C ASN A 47 -13.88 -5.35 13.48
N ALA A 48 -13.46 -4.84 12.32
CA ALA A 48 -14.27 -3.91 11.55
C ALA A 48 -15.54 -4.59 11.00
N GLY A 49 -16.69 -3.95 11.16
CA GLY A 49 -17.98 -4.51 10.78
C GLY A 49 -18.65 -5.35 11.87
N TRP A 50 -18.00 -5.56 13.01
CA TRP A 50 -18.56 -6.30 14.14
C TRP A 50 -19.90 -5.71 14.60
N THR A 51 -20.01 -4.39 14.77
CA THR A 51 -21.27 -3.76 15.18
C THR A 51 -22.33 -3.84 14.08
N ASN A 52 -21.94 -3.83 12.81
CA ASN A 52 -22.91 -4.04 11.74
C ASN A 52 -23.55 -5.43 11.80
N VAL A 53 -22.76 -6.46 12.10
CA VAL A 53 -23.21 -7.84 12.20
C VAL A 53 -23.97 -8.12 13.49
N HIS A 54 -23.45 -7.69 14.64
CA HIS A 54 -23.98 -8.09 15.96
C HIS A 54 -24.96 -7.06 16.55
N GLU A 55 -24.77 -5.77 16.25
CA GLU A 55 -25.66 -4.69 16.73
C GLU A 55 -26.75 -4.34 15.71
N LEU A 56 -26.69 -4.91 14.51
CA LEU A 56 -27.60 -4.65 13.39
C LEU A 56 -27.63 -3.17 12.97
N ILE A 57 -26.50 -2.48 13.14
CA ILE A 57 -26.30 -1.15 12.58
C ILE A 57 -26.10 -1.29 11.07
N PRO A 58 -26.93 -0.67 10.21
CA PRO A 58 -26.74 -0.78 8.76
C PRO A 58 -25.38 -0.24 8.31
N TRP A 59 -24.80 -0.84 7.26
CA TRP A 59 -23.72 -0.17 6.53
C TRP A 59 -24.26 1.10 5.88
N ARG A 60 -23.43 2.13 5.73
CA ARG A 60 -23.84 3.41 5.12
C ARG A 60 -23.75 3.31 3.59
N THR A 61 -24.50 2.36 3.03
CA THR A 61 -24.64 2.06 1.60
C THR A 61 -26.11 2.22 1.18
N LEU A 62 -26.40 2.21 -0.12
CA LEU A 62 -27.78 2.37 -0.62
C LEU A 62 -28.74 1.31 -0.06
N SER A 63 -28.27 0.07 0.08
CA SER A 63 -29.07 -1.06 0.57
C SER A 63 -29.02 -1.26 2.08
N GLY A 64 -28.20 -0.49 2.81
CA GLY A 64 -27.92 -0.71 4.23
C GLY A 64 -27.06 -1.95 4.54
N ARG A 65 -26.54 -2.63 3.52
CA ARG A 65 -25.80 -3.91 3.59
C ARG A 65 -24.46 -3.80 2.83
N GLN A 66 -23.61 -4.82 2.94
CA GLN A 66 -22.45 -4.95 2.06
C GLN A 66 -22.94 -5.00 0.59
N GLN A 67 -22.62 -3.95 -0.17
CA GLN A 67 -23.23 -3.71 -1.48
C GLN A 67 -22.38 -4.35 -2.59
N LEU A 68 -22.78 -5.54 -3.03
CA LEU A 68 -22.10 -6.25 -4.11
C LEU A 68 -22.39 -5.65 -5.49
N TYR A 69 -23.58 -5.04 -5.66
CA TYR A 69 -24.01 -4.43 -6.92
C TYR A 69 -23.97 -2.91 -6.86
N GLN A 70 -23.16 -2.28 -7.71
CA GLN A 70 -22.96 -0.84 -7.79
C GLN A 70 -23.82 -0.25 -8.92
N ASP A 71 -24.99 0.29 -8.59
CA ASP A 71 -26.05 0.63 -9.56
C ASP A 71 -25.98 2.07 -10.10
N HIS A 72 -25.07 2.90 -9.56
CA HIS A 72 -24.85 4.26 -10.05
C HIS A 72 -24.55 4.27 -11.56
N LEU A 73 -25.05 5.29 -12.26
CA LEU A 73 -24.94 5.39 -13.73
C LEU A 73 -23.51 5.18 -14.24
N TRP A 74 -22.52 5.78 -13.57
CA TRP A 74 -21.11 5.59 -13.94
C TRP A 74 -20.63 4.17 -13.70
N MET A 75 -20.96 3.56 -12.56
CA MET A 75 -20.53 2.18 -12.25
C MET A 75 -21.05 1.20 -13.30
N ARG A 76 -22.30 1.38 -13.75
CA ARG A 76 -22.85 0.55 -14.85
C ARG A 76 -22.21 0.87 -16.20
N ALA A 77 -22.10 2.15 -16.55
CA ALA A 77 -21.55 2.57 -17.85
C ALA A 77 -20.09 2.15 -18.03
N PHE A 78 -19.30 2.19 -16.95
CA PHE A 78 -17.90 1.76 -16.96
C PHE A 78 -17.72 0.26 -16.72
N GLY A 79 -18.79 -0.54 -16.55
CA GLY A 79 -18.69 -1.99 -16.36
C GLY A 79 -18.15 -2.41 -14.99
N GLU A 80 -18.42 -1.62 -13.95
CA GLU A 80 -18.06 -1.84 -12.53
C GLU A 80 -19.27 -2.17 -11.65
N ALA A 81 -20.41 -2.50 -12.26
CA ALA A 81 -21.62 -2.84 -11.51
C ALA A 81 -21.45 -4.09 -10.64
N LEU A 82 -20.60 -5.03 -11.06
CA LEU A 82 -20.14 -6.19 -10.30
C LEU A 82 -18.61 -6.29 -10.42
N CYS A 83 -18.00 -7.04 -9.51
CA CYS A 83 -16.57 -7.35 -9.60
C CYS A 83 -16.28 -8.17 -10.85
N VAL A 84 -15.34 -7.70 -11.67
CA VAL A 84 -14.88 -8.36 -12.90
C VAL A 84 -13.36 -8.27 -12.97
N TYR A 85 -12.74 -9.22 -13.67
CA TYR A 85 -11.32 -9.10 -14.00
C TYR A 85 -11.08 -7.87 -14.90
N ARG A 86 -10.07 -7.07 -14.55
CA ARG A 86 -9.55 -5.99 -15.40
C ARG A 86 -8.04 -6.13 -15.50
N PRO A 87 -7.47 -6.16 -16.71
CA PRO A 87 -6.02 -6.17 -16.86
C PRO A 87 -5.43 -4.84 -16.38
N PRO A 88 -4.13 -4.80 -16.04
CA PRO A 88 -3.40 -3.55 -15.86
C PRO A 88 -3.59 -2.65 -17.08
N VAL A 89 -3.77 -1.34 -16.84
CA VAL A 89 -3.85 -0.36 -17.93
C VAL A 89 -2.48 -0.13 -18.55
N ASP A 90 -2.44 0.02 -19.87
CA ASP A 90 -1.25 0.49 -20.57
C ASP A 90 -1.13 2.01 -20.40
N LEU A 91 -0.13 2.44 -19.63
CA LEU A 91 0.14 3.85 -19.36
C LEU A 91 0.81 4.56 -20.54
N LYS A 92 1.30 3.82 -21.54
CA LYS A 92 1.98 4.36 -22.74
C LYS A 92 3.17 5.27 -22.40
N THR A 93 3.88 4.98 -21.31
CA THR A 93 5.02 5.78 -20.84
C THR A 93 6.36 5.32 -21.40
N ILE A 94 6.42 4.12 -21.99
CA ILE A 94 7.57 3.62 -22.73
C ILE A 94 7.25 3.74 -24.22
N THR A 95 7.70 4.83 -24.85
CA THR A 95 7.50 5.09 -26.27
C THR A 95 8.79 4.89 -27.05
N THR A 96 8.70 4.87 -28.38
CA THR A 96 9.85 4.82 -29.29
C THR A 96 10.82 5.97 -29.09
N GLU A 97 10.33 7.15 -28.71
CA GLU A 97 11.15 8.35 -28.51
C GLU A 97 11.93 8.29 -27.19
N VAL A 98 11.39 7.62 -26.18
CA VAL A 98 12.00 7.54 -24.85
C VAL A 98 12.94 6.34 -24.73
N ASN A 99 12.62 5.21 -25.37
CA ASN A 99 13.43 3.99 -25.31
C ASN A 99 14.69 4.10 -26.20
N ARG A 100 15.63 4.93 -25.76
CA ARG A 100 16.89 5.22 -26.46
C ARG A 100 17.77 3.98 -26.58
N ASP A 101 17.82 3.15 -25.53
CA ASP A 101 18.63 1.93 -25.53
C ASP A 101 18.21 0.96 -26.64
N ALA A 102 16.89 0.82 -26.86
CA ALA A 102 16.39 0.04 -27.99
C ALA A 102 16.77 0.62 -29.35
N ALA A 103 16.81 1.95 -29.49
CA ALA A 103 17.20 2.62 -30.73
C ALA A 103 18.70 2.47 -31.02
N GLU A 104 19.52 2.44 -29.96
CA GLU A 104 20.98 2.31 -30.04
C GLU A 104 21.45 0.85 -30.07
N GLY A 105 20.54 -0.10 -29.81
CA GLY A 105 20.84 -1.53 -29.78
C GLY A 105 21.55 -1.97 -28.49
N GLU A 106 21.47 -1.17 -27.44
CA GLU A 106 22.07 -1.44 -26.14
C GLU A 106 21.25 -2.49 -25.36
N PRO A 107 21.90 -3.36 -24.56
CA PRO A 107 21.20 -4.30 -23.69
C PRO A 107 20.27 -3.59 -22.70
N HIS A 108 18.97 -3.87 -22.79
CA HIS A 108 17.96 -3.23 -21.94
C HIS A 108 16.79 -4.17 -21.65
N VAL A 109 15.93 -3.78 -20.71
CA VAL A 109 14.68 -4.47 -20.39
C VAL A 109 13.57 -3.48 -20.10
N VAL A 110 12.34 -3.82 -20.50
CA VAL A 110 11.13 -3.07 -20.12
C VAL A 110 10.39 -3.87 -19.06
N LEU A 111 10.27 -3.31 -17.85
CA LEU A 111 9.77 -4.01 -16.68
C LEU A 111 8.57 -3.30 -16.06
N ASN A 112 7.72 -4.07 -15.36
CA ASN A 112 6.70 -3.51 -14.49
C ASN A 112 7.35 -2.89 -13.24
N PHE A 113 7.17 -1.59 -13.03
CA PHE A 113 7.79 -0.85 -11.93
C PHE A 113 6.86 -0.80 -10.70
N ILE A 114 7.18 -1.59 -9.68
CA ILE A 114 6.36 -1.71 -8.46
C ILE A 114 7.08 -1.08 -7.27
N THR A 115 6.35 -0.32 -6.46
CA THR A 115 6.91 0.42 -5.32
C THR A 115 6.34 -0.03 -3.97
N PRO A 116 6.65 -1.25 -3.50
CA PRO A 116 6.21 -1.70 -2.18
C PRO A 116 6.93 -0.92 -1.08
N HIS A 117 6.37 -0.84 0.13
CA HIS A 117 7.01 -0.09 1.22
C HIS A 117 8.34 -0.72 1.66
N GLN A 118 9.34 0.13 1.91
CA GLN A 118 10.69 -0.32 2.26
C GLN A 118 10.77 -0.92 3.68
N LYS A 119 11.75 -1.82 3.87
CA LYS A 119 12.09 -2.38 5.19
C LYS A 119 12.92 -1.42 6.03
N TRP A 120 13.62 -0.48 5.39
CA TRP A 120 14.69 0.32 5.99
C TRP A 120 14.26 1.78 6.24
N GLY A 121 12.98 2.00 6.43
CA GLY A 121 12.40 3.32 6.64
C GLY A 121 10.89 3.26 6.71
N ILE A 122 10.27 4.36 7.13
CA ILE A 122 8.82 4.56 7.05
C ILE A 122 8.62 5.70 6.05
N HIS A 123 8.30 5.34 4.80
CA HIS A 123 8.45 6.26 3.67
C HIS A 123 9.90 6.76 3.61
N SER A 124 10.12 8.06 3.38
CA SER A 124 11.44 8.70 3.47
C SER A 124 11.88 8.98 4.89
N THR A 125 11.02 8.82 5.90
CA THR A 125 11.50 8.95 7.28
C THR A 125 12.43 7.78 7.59
N TYR A 126 13.64 8.12 8.05
CA TYR A 126 14.77 7.22 8.32
C TYR A 126 15.53 6.69 7.10
N SER A 127 15.21 7.10 5.87
CA SER A 127 16.00 6.73 4.68
C SER A 127 17.44 7.25 4.76
N ASP A 128 17.62 8.45 5.31
CA ASP A 128 18.89 9.14 5.55
C ASP A 128 19.55 8.75 6.89
N ASN A 129 18.87 7.94 7.70
CA ASN A 129 19.39 7.48 8.96
C ASN A 129 20.55 6.51 8.72
N LEU A 130 21.73 6.85 9.24
CA LEU A 130 22.95 6.07 9.04
C LEU A 130 22.79 4.58 9.43
N LEU A 131 22.01 4.25 10.46
CA LEU A 131 21.76 2.85 10.85
C LEU A 131 20.97 2.12 9.76
N MET A 132 19.93 2.75 9.22
CA MET A 132 19.13 2.16 8.16
C MET A 132 19.92 2.04 6.86
N LEU A 133 20.71 3.06 6.51
CA LEU A 133 21.63 3.00 5.37
C LEU A 133 22.62 1.85 5.52
N THR A 134 23.21 1.68 6.70
CA THR A 134 24.22 0.63 6.99
C THR A 134 23.62 -0.78 6.95
N LEU A 135 22.39 -0.96 7.45
CA LEU A 135 21.68 -2.26 7.42
C LEU A 135 21.07 -2.57 6.05
N ASN A 136 20.81 -1.54 5.26
CA ASN A 136 20.44 -1.65 3.86
C ASN A 136 21.71 -1.76 2.99
N ARG A 137 21.67 -1.17 1.79
CA ARG A 137 22.78 -1.06 0.86
C ARG A 137 23.34 0.36 0.77
N GLY A 138 23.10 1.24 1.74
CA GLY A 138 23.74 2.56 1.77
C GLY A 138 23.19 3.59 0.78
N GLY A 139 21.92 3.48 0.39
CA GLY A 139 21.25 4.48 -0.45
C GLY A 139 20.20 3.87 -1.39
N PRO A 140 19.74 4.64 -2.40
CA PRO A 140 18.73 4.20 -3.35
C PRO A 140 19.12 2.93 -4.12
N VAL A 141 18.23 1.95 -4.09
CA VAL A 141 18.35 0.70 -4.83
C VAL A 141 17.04 0.28 -5.51
N ILE A 142 17.18 -0.46 -6.61
CA ILE A 142 16.11 -1.22 -7.25
C ILE A 142 16.40 -2.71 -7.14
N TRP A 143 15.36 -3.54 -7.08
CA TRP A 143 15.48 -4.98 -7.09
C TRP A 143 15.04 -5.51 -8.45
N ILE A 144 15.82 -6.43 -9.00
CA ILE A 144 15.61 -7.00 -10.33
C ILE A 144 15.85 -8.52 -10.29
N SER A 145 15.18 -9.26 -11.16
CA SER A 145 15.39 -10.71 -11.30
C SER A 145 16.78 -11.00 -11.85
N GLU A 146 17.33 -12.17 -11.52
CA GLU A 146 18.60 -12.64 -12.10
C GLU A 146 18.52 -12.73 -13.63
N THR A 147 17.39 -13.19 -14.16
CA THR A 147 17.15 -13.32 -15.60
C THR A 147 17.13 -11.97 -16.32
N ASP A 148 16.43 -10.97 -15.79
CA ASP A 148 16.35 -9.64 -16.43
C ASP A 148 17.66 -8.87 -16.27
N ALA A 149 18.33 -9.01 -15.13
CA ALA A 149 19.66 -8.44 -14.93
C ALA A 149 20.64 -9.00 -15.96
N ALA A 150 20.66 -10.32 -16.17
CA ALA A 150 21.51 -10.96 -17.17
C ALA A 150 21.21 -10.49 -18.60
N LYS A 151 19.93 -10.30 -18.97
CA LYS A 151 19.54 -9.77 -20.30
C LYS A 151 20.05 -8.35 -20.55
N ALA A 152 20.03 -7.52 -19.51
CA ALA A 152 20.49 -6.14 -19.57
C ALA A 152 21.99 -5.97 -19.24
N GLY A 153 22.73 -7.07 -18.99
CA GLY A 153 24.14 -7.00 -18.64
C GLY A 153 24.45 -6.35 -17.28
N ILE A 154 23.48 -6.34 -16.36
CA ILE A 154 23.59 -5.74 -15.02
C ILE A 154 24.09 -6.79 -14.02
N VAL A 155 25.11 -6.46 -13.23
CA VAL A 155 25.53 -7.26 -12.07
C VAL A 155 25.06 -6.66 -10.75
N ASP A 156 25.09 -7.48 -9.68
CA ASP A 156 24.64 -7.02 -8.36
C ASP A 156 25.42 -5.78 -7.92
N ASN A 157 24.68 -4.78 -7.42
CA ASN A 157 25.17 -3.48 -6.96
C ASN A 157 25.69 -2.51 -8.04
N ASP A 158 25.53 -2.83 -9.34
CA ASP A 158 25.80 -1.88 -10.42
C ASP A 158 24.91 -0.64 -10.33
N TRP A 159 25.43 0.49 -10.81
CA TRP A 159 24.61 1.67 -11.08
C TRP A 159 23.69 1.41 -12.27
N VAL A 160 22.43 1.75 -12.10
CA VAL A 160 21.39 1.60 -13.12
C VAL A 160 20.59 2.90 -13.23
N GLU A 161 20.11 3.19 -14.43
CA GLU A 161 19.14 4.24 -14.69
C GLU A 161 17.81 3.60 -15.07
N LEU A 162 16.72 4.09 -14.48
CA LEU A 162 15.36 3.71 -14.84
C LEU A 162 14.64 4.97 -15.33
N TYR A 163 13.95 4.87 -16.46
CA TYR A 163 13.33 6.02 -17.07
C TYR A 163 12.06 5.66 -17.84
N ASN A 164 11.19 6.65 -18.02
CA ASN A 164 10.05 6.64 -18.93
C ASN A 164 9.73 8.09 -19.33
N SER A 165 8.61 8.32 -20.04
CA SER A 165 8.22 9.67 -20.48
C SER A 165 7.95 10.66 -19.33
N ASN A 166 7.78 10.20 -18.09
CA ASN A 166 7.56 11.07 -16.92
C ASN A 166 8.87 11.56 -16.29
N GLY A 167 9.98 10.86 -16.51
CA GLY A 167 11.28 11.20 -15.92
C GLY A 167 12.21 10.01 -15.77
N ALA A 168 13.31 10.23 -15.06
CA ALA A 168 14.37 9.25 -14.81
C ALA A 168 14.80 9.25 -13.35
N LEU A 169 15.36 8.13 -12.89
CA LEU A 169 16.00 7.98 -11.60
C LEU A 169 17.26 7.12 -11.74
N THR A 170 18.21 7.32 -10.82
CA THR A 170 19.42 6.51 -10.73
C THR A 170 19.49 5.83 -9.36
N ALA A 171 19.94 4.58 -9.36
CA ALA A 171 20.02 3.75 -8.17
C ALA A 171 21.05 2.64 -8.38
N ARG A 172 21.29 1.80 -7.37
CA ARG A 172 22.03 0.54 -7.55
C ARG A 172 21.10 -0.66 -7.67
N ALA A 173 21.53 -1.69 -8.40
CA ALA A 173 20.80 -2.93 -8.53
C ALA A 173 20.96 -3.85 -7.31
N VAL A 174 19.87 -4.51 -6.93
CA VAL A 174 19.86 -5.69 -6.07
C VAL A 174 19.35 -6.84 -6.91
N VAL A 175 20.26 -7.70 -7.35
CA VAL A 175 19.93 -8.84 -8.20
C VAL A 175 19.51 -10.01 -7.29
N SER A 176 18.32 -10.57 -7.53
CA SER A 176 17.81 -11.64 -6.67
C SER A 176 16.82 -12.57 -7.36
N GLN A 177 17.02 -13.88 -7.21
CA GLN A 177 16.11 -14.95 -7.63
C GLN A 177 14.65 -14.75 -7.18
N ARG A 178 14.41 -14.10 -6.03
CA ARG A 178 13.04 -13.96 -5.49
C ARG A 178 12.18 -13.00 -6.32
N ILE A 179 12.80 -12.16 -7.15
CA ILE A 179 12.10 -11.22 -8.00
C ILE A 179 11.65 -11.95 -9.26
N LYS A 180 10.35 -11.86 -9.57
CA LYS A 180 9.77 -12.44 -10.77
C LYS A 180 10.29 -11.70 -12.01
N GLU A 181 10.65 -12.46 -13.04
CA GLU A 181 10.98 -11.93 -14.36
C GLU A 181 9.88 -10.99 -14.90
N GLY A 182 10.28 -9.90 -15.55
CA GLY A 182 9.41 -8.85 -16.08
C GLY A 182 8.96 -7.82 -15.04
N THR A 183 9.53 -7.82 -13.84
CA THR A 183 9.18 -6.90 -12.75
C THR A 183 10.43 -6.36 -12.07
N THR A 184 10.38 -5.08 -11.67
CA THR A 184 11.39 -4.49 -10.78
C THR A 184 10.70 -3.86 -9.58
N PHE A 185 11.32 -3.99 -8.40
CA PHE A 185 10.86 -3.32 -7.18
C PHE A 185 11.81 -2.19 -6.81
N MET A 186 11.35 -0.95 -6.88
CA MET A 186 12.00 0.13 -6.13
C MET A 186 11.20 0.34 -4.86
N TYR A 187 11.71 -0.15 -3.73
CA TYR A 187 11.00 0.05 -2.47
C TYR A 187 10.75 1.54 -2.23
N HIS A 188 9.54 1.87 -1.79
CA HIS A 188 8.98 3.22 -1.81
C HIS A 188 9.75 4.19 -0.90
N ALA A 189 10.00 5.38 -1.46
CA ALA A 189 10.53 6.58 -0.80
C ALA A 189 11.91 6.37 -0.15
N GLN A 190 12.97 6.35 -0.97
CA GLN A 190 14.37 6.16 -0.52
C GLN A 190 15.16 7.48 -0.49
N GLU A 191 14.51 8.61 -0.74
CA GLU A 191 15.03 9.98 -0.57
C GLU A 191 15.24 10.38 0.88
#